data_AF-A0A6A7L2K5-F1
#
_entry.id   AF-A0A6A7L2K5-F1
#
_cell.length_a   1.000
_cell.length_b   1.000
_cell.length_c   1.000
_cell.angle_alpha   90.00
_cell.angle_beta   90.00
_cell.angle_gamma   90.00
#
_symmetry.space_group_name_H-M   'P 1'
#
loop_
_entity.id
_entity.type
_entity.pdbx_description
1 polymer ?
#
loop_
_entity_poly.entity_id
_entity_poly.type
_entity_poly.pdbx_seq_one_letter_code
_entity_poly.pdbx_strand_id
1 'polypeptide(L)' 'MIQMQISLTHDMYREAKSAARRAGVSLAEFLRRALARKLGERKDAQQPWMSYAGVLSSGDPHASRSVNDVYRRPRP' A
#
# COMPACT_ATOMS: atom_id res chain seq x y z
N MET A 1 -13.14 -12.21 6.32
CA MET A 1 -13.74 -10.89 6.62
C MET A 1 -14.05 -10.89 8.12
N ILE A 2 -13.66 -9.85 8.88
CA ILE A 2 -13.91 -9.78 10.33
C ILE A 2 -15.26 -9.07 10.54
N GLN A 3 -16.14 -9.61 11.38
CA GLN A 3 -17.36 -8.93 11.80
C GLN A 3 -17.00 -7.82 12.79
N MET A 4 -17.45 -6.60 12.51
CA MET A 4 -17.20 -5.43 13.35
C MET A 4 -18.50 -4.64 13.50
N GLN A 5 -18.80 -4.20 14.72
CA GLN A 5 -19.86 -3.25 15.00
C GLN A 5 -19.24 -1.87 15.25
N ILE A 6 -19.83 -0.85 14.64
CA ILE A 6 -19.44 0.55 14.84
C ILE A 6 -20.66 1.36 15.23
N SER A 7 -20.49 2.27 16.19
CA SER A 7 -21.53 3.23 16.55
C SER A 7 -21.39 4.47 15.67
N LEU A 8 -22.50 4.90 15.08
CA LEU A 8 -22.58 6.12 14.26
C LEU A 8 -23.67 7.01 14.85
N THR A 9 -23.48 8.32 14.79
CA THR A 9 -24.60 9.23 15.03
C THR A 9 -25.67 9.03 13.96
N HIS A 10 -26.91 9.38 14.28
CA HIS A 10 -28.03 9.20 13.36
C HIS A 10 -27.78 9.92 12.02
N ASP A 11 -27.30 11.17 12.09
CA ASP A 11 -27.04 11.99 10.90
C ASP A 11 -25.93 11.39 10.03
N MET A 12 -24.83 10.94 10.64
CA MET A 12 -23.76 10.26 9.91
C MET A 12 -24.26 8.99 9.21
N TYR A 13 -25.10 8.19 9.88
CA TYR A 13 -25.68 6.99 9.27
C TYR A 13 -26.56 7.34 8.07
N ARG A 14 -27.41 8.37 8.18
CA ARG A 14 -28.30 8.83 7.10
C ARG A 14 -27.50 9.35 5.91
N GLU A 15 -26.48 10.16 6.17
CA GLU A 15 -25.61 10.73 5.15
C GLU A 15 -24.82 9.63 4.42
N ALA A 16 -24.20 8.71 5.17
CA ALA A 16 -23.46 7.59 4.60
C ALA A 16 -24.36 6.68 3.75
N LYS A 17 -25.60 6.41 4.19
CA LYS A 17 -26.56 5.62 3.43
C LYS A 17 -27.00 6.31 2.13
N SER A 18 -27.15 7.63 2.15
CA SER A 18 -27.43 8.43 0.95
C SER A 18 -26.26 8.42 -0.02
N ALA A 19 -25.04 8.61 0.48
CA ALA A 19 -23.83 8.56 -0.33
C ALA A 19 -23.59 7.18 -0.95
N ALA A 20 -23.80 6.10 -0.20
CA ALA A 20 -23.70 4.73 -0.69
C ALA A 20 -24.71 4.45 -1.83
N ARG A 21 -25.96 4.92 -1.67
CA ARG A 21 -26.98 4.82 -2.73
C ARG A 21 -26.59 5.58 -3.99
N ARG A 22 -26.09 6.82 -3.87
CA ARG A 22 -25.60 7.59 -5.03
C ARG A 22 -24.41 6.92 -5.72
N ALA A 23 -23.57 6.24 -4.95
CA ALA A 23 -22.43 5.49 -5.47
C ALA A 23 -22.79 4.08 -6.00
N GLY A 24 -24.06 3.65 -5.89
CA GLY A 24 -24.51 2.34 -6.37
C GLY A 24 -23.92 1.14 -5.61
N VAL A 25 -23.48 1.33 -4.37
CA VAL A 25 -22.86 0.28 -3.55
C VAL A 25 -23.58 0.10 -2.20
N SER A 26 -23.34 -1.02 -1.53
CA SER A 26 -23.83 -1.23 -0.17
C SER A 26 -23.16 -0.27 0.82
N LEU A 27 -23.83 0.02 1.95
CA LEU A 27 -23.25 0.86 3.02
C LEU A 27 -21.92 0.30 3.54
N ALA A 28 -21.83 -1.02 3.69
CA ALA A 28 -20.62 -1.68 4.16
C ALA A 28 -19.45 -1.47 3.18
N GLU A 29 -19.69 -1.59 1.87
CA GLU A 29 -18.65 -1.37 0.86
C GLU A 29 -18.27 0.11 0.74
N PHE A 30 -19.24 1.02 0.89
CA PHE A 30 -18.96 2.45 0.95
C PHE A 30 -18.01 2.78 2.11
N LEU A 31 -18.30 2.26 3.32
CA LEU A 31 -17.44 2.45 4.50
C LEU A 31 -16.07 1.80 4.32
N ARG A 32 -16.01 0.61 3.70
CA ARG A 32 -14.75 -0.08 3.37
C ARG A 32 -13.86 0.77 2.47
N ARG A 33 -14.41 1.34 1.40
CA ARG A 33 -13.68 2.23 0.47
C ARG A 33 -13.25 3.53 1.15
N ALA A 34 -14.11 4.12 1.97
CA ALA A 34 -13.78 5.32 2.73
C ALA A 34 -12.60 5.07 3.69
N LEU A 35 -12.62 3.95 4.41
CA LEU A 35 -11.54 3.54 5.30
C LEU A 35 -10.25 3.25 4.53
N ALA A 36 -10.32 2.49 3.44
CA ALA A 36 -9.16 2.21 2.58
C ALA A 36 -8.51 3.49 2.06
N ARG A 37 -9.31 4.45 1.59
CA ARG A 37 -8.80 5.74 1.12
C ARG A 37 -8.15 6.57 2.24
N LYS A 38 -8.62 6.46 3.48
CA LYS A 38 -8.05 7.15 4.63
C LYS A 38 -6.78 6.50 5.18
N LEU A 39 -6.71 5.17 5.15
CA LEU A 39 -5.52 4.42 5.55
C LEU A 39 -4.40 4.48 4.50
N GLY A 40 -4.68 5.09 3.34
CA GLY A 40 -3.89 4.90 2.13
C GLY A 40 -4.18 3.52 1.55
N GLU A 41 -4.37 3.42 0.23
CA GLU A 41 -4.31 2.12 -0.43
C GLU A 41 -3.01 1.47 0.02
N ARG A 42 -3.10 0.29 0.67
CA ARG A 42 -1.94 -0.37 1.32
C ARG A 42 -0.72 -0.27 0.42
N LYS A 43 0.22 0.59 0.82
CA LYS A 43 1.57 0.63 0.24
C LYS A 43 2.26 -0.73 0.35
N ASP A 44 1.75 -1.64 1.18
CA ASP A 44 2.22 -3.01 1.33
C ASP A 44 2.02 -3.88 0.07
N ALA A 45 1.06 -3.55 -0.81
CA ALA A 45 0.85 -4.31 -2.05
C ALA A 45 1.82 -3.90 -3.17
N GLN A 46 2.43 -2.71 -3.06
CA GLN A 46 3.43 -2.22 -3.99
C GLN A 46 4.60 -1.75 -3.17
N GLN A 47 5.51 -2.67 -2.81
CA GLN A 47 6.84 -2.27 -2.37
C GLN A 47 7.55 -1.65 -3.59
N PRO A 48 7.56 -0.32 -3.77
CA PRO A 48 7.96 0.28 -5.06
C PRO A 48 9.46 0.12 -5.29
N TRP A 49 10.21 -0.10 -4.21
CA TRP A 49 11.62 -0.42 -4.22
C TRP A 49 11.90 -1.83 -4.79
N MET A 50 10.93 -2.76 -4.73
CA MET A 50 11.06 -4.08 -5.36
C MET A 50 10.87 -4.03 -6.88
N SER A 51 10.30 -2.97 -7.44
CA SER A 51 10.17 -2.82 -8.90
C SER A 51 11.51 -2.81 -9.64
N TYR A 52 12.60 -2.54 -8.93
CA TYR A 52 13.98 -2.57 -9.45
C TYR A 52 14.81 -3.72 -8.86
N ALA A 53 14.21 -4.63 -8.10
CA ALA A 53 14.93 -5.77 -7.54
C ALA A 53 15.42 -6.69 -8.68
N GLY A 54 16.73 -6.91 -8.76
CA GLY A 54 17.35 -7.68 -9.84
C GLY A 54 17.66 -6.89 -11.11
N VAL A 55 17.30 -5.60 -11.18
CA VAL A 55 17.71 -4.74 -12.29
C VAL A 55 19.14 -4.28 -12.06
N LEU A 56 20.04 -4.73 -12.93
CA LEU A 56 21.42 -4.27 -13.00
C LEU A 56 21.61 -3.47 -14.29
N SER A 57 21.98 -2.20 -14.17
CA SER A 57 22.28 -1.35 -15.33
C SER A 57 23.43 -1.92 -16.18
N SER A 58 24.36 -2.66 -15.56
CA SER A 58 25.47 -3.33 -16.24
C SER A 58 25.08 -4.60 -16.99
N GLY A 59 23.93 -5.21 -16.69
CA GLY A 59 23.53 -6.52 -17.22
C GLY A 59 24.37 -7.71 -16.76
N ASP A 60 25.40 -7.50 -15.94
CA ASP A 60 26.30 -8.54 -15.46
C ASP A 60 25.68 -9.32 -14.28
N PRO A 61 25.37 -10.63 -14.44
CA PRO A 61 24.81 -11.46 -13.37
C PRO A 61 25.76 -11.70 -12.19
N HIS A 62 27.03 -11.32 -12.34
CA HIS A 62 28.07 -11.52 -11.34
C HIS A 62 28.57 -10.21 -10.71
N ALA A 63 27.97 -9.06 -11.04
CA ALA A 63 28.38 -7.74 -10.53
C ALA A 63 28.41 -7.65 -9.00
N SER A 64 27.58 -8.44 -8.30
CA SER A 64 27.59 -8.50 -6.84
C SER A 64 28.89 -9.04 -6.24
N ARG A 65 29.74 -9.73 -7.03
CA ARG A 65 31.00 -10.33 -6.58
C ARG A 65 32.14 -9.32 -6.47
N SER A 66 32.12 -8.26 -7.29
CA SER A 66 33.18 -7.24 -7.33
C SER A 66 32.97 -6.09 -6.35
N VAL A 67 31.86 -6.10 -5.58
CA VAL A 67 31.55 -5.06 -4.59
C VAL A 67 32.69 -4.90 -3.57
N ASN A 68 33.32 -6.01 -3.20
CA ASN A 68 34.44 -6.00 -2.25
C ASN A 68 35.69 -5.32 -2.80
N ASP A 69 35.91 -5.36 -4.11
CA ASP A 69 37.08 -4.75 -4.76
C ASP A 69 36.93 -3.23 -4.87
N VAL A 70 35.69 -2.75 -5.07
CA VAL A 70 35.37 -1.32 -5.13
C VAL A 70 35.42 -0.67 -3.74
N TYR A 71 35.03 -1.39 -2.68
CA TYR A 71 34.97 -0.87 -1.31
C TYR A 71 36.23 -1.13 -0.48
N ARG A 72 37.41 -1.12 -1.11
CA ARG A 72 38.67 -1.23 -0.36
C ARG A 72 38.95 0.09 0.37
N ARG A 73 38.44 0.22 1.60
CA ARG A 73 38.96 1.20 2.57
C ARG A 73 40.46 0.91 2.75
N PRO A 74 41.38 1.86 2.53
CA PRO A 74 42.74 1.69 2.99
C PRO A 74 42.68 1.53 4.51
N ARG A 75 43.24 0.43 5.03
CA ARG A 75 43.44 0.30 6.48
C ARG A 75 44.45 1.36 6.93
N PRO A 76 44.27 1.95 8.12
CA PRO A 76 45.22 2.89 8.70
C PRO A 76 46.58 2.22 8.96
#